data_AF-A0A369K8L8-F1
#
_entry.id   AF-A0A369K8L8-F1
#
_cell.length_a   1.000
_cell.length_b   1.000
_cell.length_c   1.000
_cell.angle_alpha   90.00
_cell.angle_beta   90.00
_cell.angle_gamma   90.00
#
_symmetry.space_group_name_H-M   'P 1'
#
loop_
_entity.id
_entity.type
_entity.pdbx_description
1 polymer ?
#
loop_
_entity_poly.entity_id
_entity_poly.type
_entity_poly.pdbx_seq_one_letter_code
_entity_poly.pdbx_strand_id
1 'polypeptide(L)'
;MDAIQEILTNPAYHDYLAILKGARNGFVYGVKVRFPHALVMSILFGRGDWHTRLRVIYRATKQHAFNLAKFVTLYKTFLLIQRKANGGKERNVDTFIAGLLGGYIVFGDRNAVNEQIVLYVVSRVVASFIPRASKPYSTSAHSGAAGSVVRPIPPDSRYFTLFAALSWGAVMWLFQHRGETIQPGMFNSMKYLYRDSETWSNLKTLLWHNT
;
A
#
# COMPACT_ATOMS: atom_id res chain seq x y z
N MET A 1 25.63 11.03 28.85
CA MET A 1 24.76 10.85 27.67
C MET A 1 25.57 10.87 26.36
N ASP A 2 26.86 11.16 26.45
CA ASP A 2 27.74 11.44 25.30
C ASP A 2 28.08 10.20 24.48
N ALA A 3 28.27 9.04 25.10
CA ALA A 3 28.60 7.79 24.40
C ALA A 3 27.49 7.31 23.44
N ILE A 4 26.20 7.50 23.79
CA ILE A 4 25.09 7.15 22.91
C ILE A 4 25.03 8.12 21.72
N GLN A 5 25.23 9.41 21.98
CA GLN A 5 25.21 10.43 20.95
C GLN A 5 26.38 10.24 19.97
N GLU A 6 27.54 9.86 20.46
CA GLU A 6 28.72 9.52 19.65
C GLU A 6 28.47 8.31 18.73
N ILE A 7 27.81 7.25 19.23
CA ILE A 7 27.40 6.11 18.40
C ILE A 7 26.39 6.54 17.32
N LEU A 8 25.45 7.44 17.65
CA LEU A 8 24.41 7.90 16.73
C LEU A 8 24.94 8.81 15.62
N THR A 9 25.97 9.61 15.89
CA THR A 9 26.57 10.53 14.91
C THR A 9 27.72 9.90 14.12
N ASN A 10 28.23 8.75 14.53
CA ASN A 10 29.32 8.06 13.85
C ASN A 10 28.91 7.57 12.44
N PRO A 11 29.56 8.05 11.37
CA PRO A 11 29.27 7.62 10.00
C PRO A 11 29.39 6.11 9.77
N ALA A 12 30.25 5.40 10.53
CA ALA A 12 30.45 3.97 10.40
C ALA A 12 29.19 3.15 10.73
N TYR A 13 28.32 3.65 11.61
CA TYR A 13 27.07 2.99 11.99
C TYR A 13 25.86 3.44 11.18
N HIS A 14 26.03 4.45 10.31
CA HIS A 14 24.92 5.10 9.61
C HIS A 14 24.04 4.10 8.85
N ASP A 15 24.62 3.19 8.07
CA ASP A 15 23.85 2.23 7.27
C ASP A 15 23.05 1.25 8.13
N TYR A 16 23.63 0.77 9.23
CA TYR A 16 22.98 -0.16 10.15
C TYR A 16 21.85 0.53 10.92
N LEU A 17 22.10 1.76 11.39
CA LEU A 17 21.08 2.59 12.04
C LEU A 17 19.96 2.97 11.04
N ALA A 18 20.28 3.15 9.76
CA ALA A 18 19.30 3.40 8.71
C ALA A 18 18.41 2.18 8.43
N ILE A 19 18.94 0.95 8.54
CA ILE A 19 18.14 -0.29 8.50
C ILE A 19 17.18 -0.32 9.68
N LEU A 20 17.67 -0.11 10.91
CA LEU A 20 16.85 -0.14 12.13
C LEU A 20 15.75 0.92 12.11
N LYS A 21 16.10 2.17 11.78
CA LYS A 21 15.14 3.28 11.66
C LYS A 21 14.13 3.01 10.54
N GLY A 22 14.59 2.43 9.42
CA GLY A 22 13.73 1.99 8.32
C GLY A 22 12.70 0.95 8.77
N ALA A 23 13.13 -0.09 9.48
CA ALA A 23 12.26 -1.13 10.02
C ALA A 23 11.18 -0.55 10.95
N ARG A 24 11.60 0.31 11.89
CA ARG A 24 10.68 1.02 12.79
C ARG A 24 9.69 1.87 12.03
N ASN A 25 10.14 2.60 11.00
CA ASN A 25 9.25 3.44 10.20
C ASN A 25 8.24 2.60 9.41
N GLY A 26 8.67 1.48 8.82
CA GLY A 26 7.79 0.52 8.16
C GLY A 26 6.73 -0.03 9.11
N PHE A 27 7.12 -0.42 10.31
CA PHE A 27 6.19 -0.88 11.35
C PHE A 27 5.16 0.20 11.72
N VAL A 28 5.63 1.39 12.11
CA VAL A 28 4.76 2.49 12.56
C VAL A 28 3.81 2.94 11.46
N TYR A 29 4.30 3.09 10.23
CA TYR A 29 3.48 3.44 9.09
C TYR A 29 2.42 2.37 8.82
N GLY A 30 2.80 1.09 8.83
CA GLY A 30 1.89 -0.02 8.63
C GLY A 30 0.77 -0.04 9.68
N VAL A 31 1.08 0.18 10.96
CA VAL A 31 0.05 0.29 12.00
C VAL A 31 -0.88 1.48 11.73
N LYS A 32 -0.32 2.67 11.46
CA LYS A 32 -1.09 3.92 11.26
C LYS A 32 -2.08 3.84 10.11
N VAL A 33 -1.75 3.13 9.03
CA VAL A 33 -2.64 3.02 7.86
C VAL A 33 -3.59 1.82 8.01
N ARG A 34 -3.07 0.66 8.42
CA ARG A 34 -3.85 -0.58 8.41
C ARG A 34 -4.90 -0.63 9.50
N PHE A 35 -4.58 -0.17 10.70
CA PHE A 35 -5.48 -0.26 11.84
C PHE A 35 -6.79 0.51 11.60
N PRO A 36 -6.77 1.80 11.21
CA PRO A 36 -8.02 2.53 10.93
C PRO A 36 -8.83 1.90 9.82
N HIS A 37 -8.18 1.46 8.73
CA HIS A 37 -8.86 0.78 7.63
C HIS A 37 -9.55 -0.51 8.09
N ALA A 38 -8.84 -1.39 8.81
CA ALA A 38 -9.42 -2.63 9.30
C ALA A 38 -10.55 -2.40 10.32
N LEU A 39 -10.42 -1.35 11.15
CA LEU A 39 -11.46 -0.94 12.09
C LEU A 39 -12.73 -0.51 11.37
N VAL A 40 -12.63 0.41 10.40
CA VAL A 40 -13.78 0.90 9.62
C VAL A 40 -14.44 -0.25 8.85
N MET A 41 -13.66 -1.08 8.15
CA MET A 41 -14.20 -2.22 7.42
C MET A 41 -14.87 -3.23 8.35
N SER A 42 -14.34 -3.43 9.55
CA SER A 42 -14.95 -4.31 10.54
C SER A 42 -16.22 -3.73 11.17
N ILE A 43 -16.40 -2.40 11.19
CA ILE A 43 -17.64 -1.77 11.65
C ILE A 43 -18.71 -1.86 10.58
N LEU A 44 -18.37 -1.53 9.32
CA LEU A 44 -19.31 -1.49 8.21
C LEU A 44 -19.75 -2.87 7.70
N PHE A 45 -18.79 -3.79 7.57
CA PHE A 45 -19.01 -5.08 6.90
C PHE A 45 -18.62 -6.28 7.77
N GLY A 46 -18.13 -6.05 8.98
CA GLY A 46 -17.79 -7.15 9.89
C GLY A 46 -19.03 -7.93 10.33
N ARG A 47 -18.88 -9.25 10.45
CA ARG A 47 -19.90 -10.15 11.00
C ARG A 47 -19.35 -10.87 12.24
N GLY A 48 -20.23 -11.27 13.16
CA GLY A 48 -19.87 -11.94 14.42
C GLY A 48 -19.50 -10.98 15.56
N ASP A 49 -19.04 -11.57 16.67
CA ASP A 49 -18.83 -10.89 17.95
C ASP A 49 -17.62 -9.92 17.96
N TRP A 50 -17.66 -8.94 18.86
CA TRP A 50 -16.60 -7.94 19.02
C TRP A 50 -15.22 -8.54 19.29
N HIS A 51 -15.13 -9.64 20.04
CA HIS A 51 -13.86 -10.32 20.28
C HIS A 51 -13.23 -10.87 19.00
N THR A 52 -14.04 -11.47 18.12
CA THR A 52 -13.58 -12.01 16.84
C THR A 52 -13.13 -10.88 15.92
N ARG A 53 -13.89 -9.79 15.87
CA ARG A 53 -13.55 -8.58 15.10
C ARG A 53 -12.21 -7.99 15.53
N LEU A 54 -12.02 -7.76 16.83
CA LEU A 54 -10.76 -7.23 17.39
C LEU A 54 -9.57 -8.12 17.06
N ARG A 55 -9.75 -9.45 17.14
CA ARG A 55 -8.70 -10.41 16.78
C ARG A 55 -8.32 -10.32 15.30
N VAL A 56 -9.30 -10.17 14.41
CA VAL A 56 -9.06 -10.00 12.96
C VAL A 56 -8.33 -8.69 12.68
N ILE A 57 -8.78 -7.58 13.28
CA ILE A 57 -8.15 -6.25 13.15
C ILE A 57 -6.69 -6.31 13.61
N TYR A 58 -6.45 -6.88 14.80
CA TYR A 58 -5.11 -7.00 15.36
C TYR A 58 -4.20 -7.86 14.47
N ARG A 59 -4.66 -9.05 14.05
CA ARG A 59 -3.88 -9.94 13.18
C ARG A 59 -3.54 -9.28 11.84
N ALA A 60 -4.52 -8.65 11.19
CA ALA A 60 -4.30 -7.97 9.91
C ALA A 60 -3.34 -6.77 10.04
N THR A 61 -3.47 -6.00 11.12
CA THR A 61 -2.59 -4.85 11.42
C THR A 61 -1.17 -5.31 11.70
N LYS A 62 -1.01 -6.31 12.58
CA LYS A 62 0.28 -6.91 12.91
C LYS A 62 0.95 -7.46 11.66
N GLN A 63 0.24 -8.27 10.88
CA GLN A 63 0.78 -8.85 9.64
C GLN A 63 1.29 -7.76 8.69
N HIS A 64 0.48 -6.73 8.44
CA HIS A 64 0.86 -5.63 7.55
C HIS A 64 2.09 -4.86 8.06
N ALA A 65 2.07 -4.47 9.34
CA ALA A 65 3.16 -3.71 9.94
C ALA A 65 4.48 -4.48 9.96
N PHE A 66 4.44 -5.77 10.31
CA PHE A 66 5.63 -6.62 10.30
C PHE A 66 6.12 -6.90 8.88
N ASN A 67 5.24 -7.07 7.89
CA ASN A 67 5.64 -7.26 6.51
C ASN A 67 6.36 -6.01 5.97
N LEU A 68 5.84 -4.80 6.23
CA LEU A 68 6.52 -3.56 5.85
C LEU A 68 7.88 -3.42 6.56
N ALA A 69 7.95 -3.70 7.86
CA ALA A 69 9.21 -3.67 8.59
C ALA A 69 10.23 -4.66 8.02
N LYS A 70 9.84 -5.91 7.79
CA LYS A 70 10.69 -6.96 7.18
C LYS A 70 11.17 -6.57 5.80
N PHE A 71 10.28 -6.06 4.94
CA PHE A 71 10.65 -5.64 3.59
C PHE A 71 11.69 -4.52 3.60
N VAL A 72 11.49 -3.46 4.40
CA VAL A 72 12.44 -2.35 4.49
C VAL A 72 13.79 -2.82 5.04
N THR A 73 13.79 -3.71 6.04
CA THR A 73 15.02 -4.32 6.57
C THR A 73 15.76 -5.08 5.47
N LEU A 74 15.09 -6.05 4.84
CA LEU A 74 15.72 -6.89 3.80
C LEU A 74 16.20 -6.06 2.61
N TYR A 75 15.39 -5.14 2.11
CA TYR A 75 15.75 -4.25 1.00
C TYR A 75 17.03 -3.47 1.30
N LYS A 76 17.09 -2.80 2.46
CA LYS A 76 18.29 -2.02 2.85
C LYS A 76 19.49 -2.92 3.13
N THR A 77 19.28 -4.12 3.69
CA THR A 77 20.35 -5.10 3.88
C THR A 77 20.92 -5.58 2.55
N PHE A 78 20.07 -5.90 1.56
CA PHE A 78 20.53 -6.29 0.23
C PHE A 78 21.30 -5.16 -0.45
N LEU A 79 20.79 -3.92 -0.41
CA LEU A 79 21.52 -2.76 -0.92
C LEU A 79 22.89 -2.59 -0.25
N LEU A 80 22.97 -2.74 1.07
CA LEU A 80 24.23 -2.64 1.80
C LEU A 80 25.22 -3.74 1.37
N ILE A 81 24.76 -4.97 1.20
CA ILE A 81 25.57 -6.09 0.72
C ILE A 81 26.05 -5.83 -0.71
N GLN A 82 25.16 -5.43 -1.61
CA GLN A 82 25.47 -5.13 -3.01
C GLN A 82 26.47 -3.97 -3.12
N ARG A 83 26.28 -2.90 -2.35
CA ARG A 83 27.19 -1.75 -2.32
C ARG A 83 28.57 -2.15 -1.80
N LYS A 84 28.65 -2.98 -0.74
CA LYS A 84 29.92 -3.51 -0.24
C LYS A 84 30.63 -4.42 -1.26
N ALA A 85 29.87 -5.28 -1.94
CA ALA A 85 30.39 -6.15 -2.99
C ALA A 85 30.89 -5.36 -4.21
N ASN A 86 30.31 -4.19 -4.49
CA ASN A 86 30.66 -3.33 -5.61
C ASN A 86 31.62 -2.18 -5.22
N GLY A 87 32.57 -2.44 -4.31
CA GLY A 87 33.61 -1.47 -3.95
C GLY A 87 33.08 -0.16 -3.35
N GLY A 88 31.92 -0.19 -2.70
CA GLY A 88 31.29 0.97 -2.04
C GLY A 88 30.34 1.79 -2.93
N LYS A 89 30.15 1.42 -4.20
CA LYS A 89 29.28 2.16 -5.14
C LYS A 89 27.96 1.42 -5.37
N GLU A 90 26.85 2.16 -5.38
CA GLU A 90 25.54 1.63 -5.73
C GLU A 90 25.36 1.60 -7.26
N ARG A 91 24.86 0.49 -7.80
CA ARG A 91 24.51 0.36 -9.23
C ARG A 91 23.01 0.57 -9.41
N ASN A 92 22.61 1.08 -10.58
CA ASN A 92 21.19 1.29 -10.88
C ASN A 92 20.33 0.03 -10.73
N VAL A 93 20.87 -1.14 -11.10
CA VAL A 93 20.17 -2.44 -11.04
C VAL A 93 20.05 -2.96 -9.59
N ASP A 94 20.85 -2.45 -8.65
CA ASP A 94 20.87 -2.98 -7.29
C ASP A 94 19.53 -2.80 -6.58
N THR A 95 18.89 -1.63 -6.79
CA THR A 95 17.55 -1.32 -6.27
C THR A 95 16.48 -2.28 -6.79
N PHE A 96 16.55 -2.64 -8.08
CA PHE A 96 15.62 -3.58 -8.68
C PHE A 96 15.78 -4.99 -8.10
N ILE A 97 17.02 -5.49 -8.01
CA ILE A 97 17.31 -6.83 -7.46
C ILE A 97 16.94 -6.90 -5.98
N ALA A 98 17.32 -5.91 -5.17
CA ALA A 98 16.96 -5.84 -3.76
C ALA A 98 15.44 -5.82 -3.56
N GLY A 99 14.73 -5.05 -4.39
CA GLY A 99 13.27 -4.98 -4.40
C GLY A 99 12.63 -6.32 -4.79
N LEU A 100 13.17 -6.99 -5.80
CA LEU A 100 12.71 -8.30 -6.28
C LEU A 100 12.86 -9.37 -5.20
N LEU A 101 14.05 -9.48 -4.60
CA LEU A 101 14.34 -10.46 -3.55
C LEU A 101 13.51 -10.20 -2.30
N GLY A 102 13.48 -8.93 -1.84
CA GLY A 102 12.68 -8.55 -0.68
C GLY A 102 11.18 -8.77 -0.91
N GLY A 103 10.70 -8.49 -2.12
CA GLY A 103 9.31 -8.70 -2.51
C GLY A 103 8.92 -10.16 -2.49
N TYR A 104 9.75 -11.02 -3.09
CA TYR A 104 9.55 -12.47 -3.10
C TYR A 104 9.51 -13.05 -1.67
N ILE A 105 10.48 -12.69 -0.83
CA ILE A 105 10.60 -13.24 0.53
C ILE A 105 9.46 -12.79 1.45
N VAL A 106 8.99 -11.53 1.33
CA VAL A 106 8.02 -10.96 2.28
C VAL A 106 6.57 -11.10 1.81
N PHE A 107 6.34 -10.96 0.50
CA PHE A 107 5.01 -10.89 -0.09
C PHE A 107 4.67 -12.11 -0.95
N GLY A 108 5.56 -13.11 -1.06
CA GLY A 108 5.31 -14.34 -1.82
C GLY A 108 4.14 -15.18 -1.28
N ASP A 109 3.91 -15.15 0.05
CA ASP A 109 2.77 -15.83 0.65
C ASP A 109 1.45 -15.14 0.31
N ARG A 110 0.55 -15.85 -0.35
CA ARG A 110 -0.77 -15.33 -0.68
C ARG A 110 -1.66 -15.28 0.56
N ASN A 111 -1.97 -14.06 1.00
CA ASN A 111 -2.99 -13.77 2.01
C ASN A 111 -3.64 -12.41 1.72
N ALA A 112 -4.79 -12.13 2.32
CA ALA A 112 -5.56 -10.91 2.04
C ALA A 112 -4.79 -9.60 2.28
N VAL A 113 -3.82 -9.59 3.21
CA VAL A 113 -2.98 -8.41 3.46
C VAL A 113 -1.96 -8.24 2.35
N ASN A 114 -1.23 -9.31 2.00
CA ASN A 114 -0.23 -9.28 0.93
C ASN A 114 -0.86 -8.98 -0.43
N GLU A 115 -2.00 -9.59 -0.74
CA GLU A 115 -2.74 -9.35 -1.97
C GLU A 115 -3.11 -7.87 -2.11
N GLN A 116 -3.56 -7.22 -1.04
CA GLN A 116 -3.85 -5.78 -1.05
C GLN A 116 -2.61 -4.92 -1.25
N ILE A 117 -1.47 -5.26 -0.63
CA ILE A 117 -0.21 -4.55 -0.85
C ILE A 117 0.25 -4.71 -2.30
N VAL A 118 0.24 -5.93 -2.82
CA VAL A 118 0.70 -6.22 -4.19
C VAL A 118 -0.18 -5.52 -5.23
N LEU A 119 -1.51 -5.58 -5.10
CA LEU A 119 -2.42 -4.86 -5.98
C LEU A 119 -2.24 -3.34 -5.90
N TYR A 120 -1.99 -2.81 -4.69
CA TYR A 120 -1.64 -1.41 -4.51
C TYR A 120 -0.34 -1.03 -5.25
N VAL A 121 0.71 -1.85 -5.13
CA VAL A 121 1.99 -1.59 -5.81
C VAL A 121 1.83 -1.70 -7.32
N VAL A 122 1.21 -2.78 -7.82
CA VAL A 122 1.00 -3.01 -9.26
C VAL A 122 0.21 -1.86 -9.89
N SER A 123 -0.90 -1.45 -9.27
CA SER A 123 -1.70 -0.33 -9.80
C SER A 123 -0.89 0.97 -9.89
N ARG A 124 -0.04 1.26 -8.89
CA ARG A 124 0.84 2.45 -8.89
C ARG A 124 1.97 2.35 -9.90
N VAL A 125 2.56 1.17 -10.09
CA VAL A 125 3.60 0.92 -11.10
C VAL A 125 3.01 1.02 -12.51
N VAL A 126 1.88 0.38 -12.78
CA VAL A 126 1.18 0.49 -14.07
C VAL A 126 0.80 1.95 -14.35
N ALA A 127 0.23 2.64 -13.37
CA ALA A 127 -0.12 4.05 -13.50
C ALA A 127 1.11 4.95 -13.70
N SER A 128 2.33 4.51 -13.36
CA SER A 128 3.57 5.29 -13.57
C SER A 128 3.93 5.42 -15.05
N PHE A 129 3.49 4.49 -15.90
CA PHE A 129 3.71 4.54 -17.34
C PHE A 129 2.79 5.52 -18.10
N ILE A 130 1.76 6.06 -17.44
CA ILE A 130 0.92 7.08 -18.04
C ILE A 130 1.77 8.34 -18.33
N PRO A 131 1.68 8.94 -19.52
CA PRO A 131 2.37 10.20 -19.85
C PRO A 131 2.13 11.27 -18.79
N ARG A 132 3.17 12.04 -18.47
CA ARG A 132 3.12 13.07 -17.41
C ARG A 132 2.71 14.43 -17.98
N ALA A 133 2.03 15.22 -17.15
CA ALA A 133 1.79 16.62 -17.44
C ALA A 133 3.10 17.42 -17.46
N SER A 134 3.10 18.61 -18.05
CA SER A 134 4.32 19.45 -18.10
C SER A 134 4.71 20.07 -16.76
N LYS A 135 3.75 20.23 -15.83
CA LYS A 135 3.96 20.91 -14.54
C LYS A 135 3.82 19.94 -13.38
N PRO A 136 4.71 19.99 -12.37
CA PRO A 136 4.56 19.24 -11.13
C PRO A 136 3.25 19.59 -10.40
N TYR A 137 2.87 18.76 -9.42
CA TYR A 137 1.75 19.09 -8.54
C TYR A 137 1.96 20.46 -7.86
N SER A 138 0.87 21.22 -7.70
CA SER A 138 0.88 22.42 -6.86
C SER A 138 1.04 22.00 -5.40
N THR A 139 2.29 21.99 -4.91
CA THR A 139 2.60 21.66 -3.52
C THR A 139 2.35 22.89 -2.65
N SER A 140 1.38 22.79 -1.73
CA SER A 140 1.24 23.79 -0.67
C SER A 140 2.43 23.72 0.29
N ALA A 141 2.74 24.82 0.99
CA ALA A 141 3.81 24.87 1.98
C ALA A 141 3.65 23.83 3.12
N HIS A 142 2.43 23.34 3.34
CA HIS A 142 2.09 22.35 4.36
C HIS A 142 2.05 20.91 3.80
N SER A 143 2.32 20.72 2.51
CA SER A 143 2.36 19.37 1.94
C SER A 143 3.64 18.65 2.39
N GLY A 144 3.55 17.33 2.63
CA GLY A 144 4.72 16.51 2.96
C GLY A 144 5.79 16.44 1.85
N ALA A 145 5.53 17.04 0.69
CA ALA A 145 6.47 17.21 -0.41
C ALA A 145 7.18 18.58 -0.41
N ALA A 146 6.84 19.49 0.52
CA ALA A 146 7.53 20.76 0.69
C ALA A 146 9.02 20.49 1.02
N GLY A 147 9.92 20.93 0.13
CA GLY A 147 11.36 20.70 0.27
C GLY A 147 11.87 19.33 -0.23
N SER A 148 11.02 18.51 -0.86
CA SER A 148 11.48 17.25 -1.47
C SER A 148 12.35 17.50 -2.71
N VAL A 149 13.45 16.73 -2.83
CA VAL A 149 14.36 16.76 -3.99
C VAL A 149 13.63 16.29 -5.27
N VAL A 150 12.71 15.35 -5.11
CA VAL A 150 11.88 14.82 -6.21
C VAL A 150 10.50 15.44 -6.14
N ARG A 151 10.14 16.21 -7.17
CA ARG A 151 8.79 16.78 -7.31
C ARG A 151 7.93 15.86 -8.18
N PRO A 152 6.91 15.18 -7.62
CA PRO A 152 6.05 14.31 -8.40
C PRO A 152 5.30 15.10 -9.47
N ILE A 153 5.21 14.53 -10.67
CA ILE A 153 4.50 15.11 -11.80
C ILE A 153 3.21 14.32 -12.01
N PRO A 154 2.03 14.98 -12.03
CA PRO A 154 0.76 14.29 -12.27
C PRO A 154 0.75 13.62 -13.65
N PRO A 155 -0.03 12.53 -13.83
CA PRO A 155 -0.37 12.08 -15.17
C PRO A 155 -1.06 13.21 -15.96
N ASP A 156 -0.81 13.28 -17.25
CA ASP A 156 -1.53 14.19 -18.12
C ASP A 156 -3.03 13.83 -18.13
N SER A 157 -3.87 14.87 -18.04
CA SER A 157 -5.30 14.71 -17.83
C SER A 157 -5.99 13.91 -18.94
N ARG A 158 -5.53 14.01 -20.19
CA ARG A 158 -6.19 13.32 -21.32
C ARG A 158 -5.96 11.81 -21.23
N TYR A 159 -4.72 11.42 -21.01
CA TYR A 159 -4.35 10.00 -20.86
C TYR A 159 -4.92 9.41 -19.57
N PHE A 160 -4.98 10.20 -18.49
CA PHE A 160 -5.64 9.77 -17.26
C PHE A 160 -7.13 9.50 -17.47
N THR A 161 -7.85 10.40 -18.18
CA THR A 161 -9.27 10.19 -18.49
C THR A 161 -9.50 8.93 -19.30
N LEU A 162 -8.67 8.67 -20.31
CA LEU A 162 -8.75 7.43 -21.09
C LEU A 162 -8.48 6.19 -20.22
N PHE A 163 -7.43 6.22 -19.41
CA PHE A 163 -7.09 5.15 -18.49
C PHE A 163 -8.24 4.86 -17.50
N ALA A 164 -8.85 5.91 -16.95
CA ALA A 164 -9.99 5.80 -16.05
C ALA A 164 -11.21 5.19 -16.75
N ALA A 165 -11.56 5.65 -17.96
CA ALA A 165 -12.69 5.13 -18.73
C ALA A 165 -12.53 3.64 -19.05
N LEU A 166 -11.34 3.24 -19.51
CA LEU A 166 -11.04 1.83 -19.81
C LEU A 166 -11.05 0.96 -18.55
N SER A 167 -10.47 1.45 -17.44
CA SER A 167 -10.46 0.73 -16.17
C SER A 167 -11.88 0.51 -15.64
N TRP A 168 -12.73 1.54 -15.70
CA TRP A 168 -14.12 1.43 -15.25
C TRP A 168 -14.97 0.54 -16.16
N GLY A 169 -14.85 0.68 -17.48
CA GLY A 169 -15.55 -0.19 -18.42
C GLY A 169 -15.18 -1.67 -18.20
N ALA A 170 -13.89 -1.96 -18.02
CA ALA A 170 -13.40 -3.31 -17.77
C ALA A 170 -13.94 -3.90 -16.46
N VAL A 171 -13.88 -3.16 -15.35
CA VAL A 171 -14.35 -3.69 -14.05
C VAL A 171 -15.85 -3.91 -14.03
N MET A 172 -16.65 -3.03 -14.67
CA MET A 172 -18.09 -3.23 -14.77
C MET A 172 -18.44 -4.47 -15.62
N TRP A 173 -17.74 -4.68 -16.73
CA TRP A 173 -17.91 -5.88 -17.55
C TRP A 173 -17.52 -7.15 -16.79
N LEU A 174 -16.39 -7.12 -16.07
CA LEU A 174 -15.94 -8.23 -15.21
C LEU A 174 -16.94 -8.51 -14.09
N PHE A 175 -17.49 -7.48 -13.46
CA PHE A 175 -18.45 -7.65 -12.36
C PHE A 175 -19.72 -8.38 -12.83
N GLN A 176 -20.18 -8.08 -14.04
CA GLN A 176 -21.35 -8.74 -14.62
C GLN A 176 -21.08 -10.16 -15.11
N HIS A 177 -19.96 -10.39 -15.82
CA HIS A 177 -19.72 -11.64 -16.56
C HIS A 177 -18.67 -12.57 -15.94
N ARG A 178 -17.81 -12.07 -15.04
CA ARG A 178 -16.60 -12.74 -14.50
C ARG A 178 -16.34 -12.34 -13.03
N GLY A 179 -17.40 -12.16 -12.24
CA GLY A 179 -17.31 -11.62 -10.88
C GLY A 179 -16.40 -12.43 -9.94
N GLU A 180 -16.25 -13.73 -10.21
CA GLU A 180 -15.36 -14.66 -9.49
C GLU A 180 -13.87 -14.28 -9.57
N THR A 181 -13.48 -13.50 -10.60
CA THR A 181 -12.11 -13.05 -10.81
C THR A 181 -11.79 -11.75 -10.07
N ILE A 182 -12.81 -11.06 -9.55
CA ILE A 182 -12.66 -9.81 -8.83
C ILE A 182 -12.23 -10.10 -7.38
N GLN A 183 -11.34 -9.27 -6.85
CA GLN A 183 -10.95 -9.34 -5.44
C GLN A 183 -12.20 -9.27 -4.53
N PRO A 184 -12.35 -10.18 -3.54
CA PRO A 184 -13.55 -10.24 -2.71
C PRO A 184 -13.97 -8.92 -2.05
N GLY A 185 -13.00 -8.09 -1.66
CA GLY A 185 -13.28 -6.77 -1.09
C GLY A 185 -14.02 -5.84 -2.05
N MET A 186 -13.50 -5.71 -3.28
CA MET A 186 -14.14 -4.91 -4.33
C MET A 186 -15.48 -5.50 -4.75
N PHE A 187 -15.56 -6.83 -4.90
CA PHE A 187 -16.81 -7.50 -5.29
C PHE A 187 -17.94 -7.25 -4.28
N ASN A 188 -17.65 -7.34 -2.98
CA ASN A 188 -18.64 -7.06 -1.93
C ASN A 188 -19.13 -5.61 -1.98
N SER A 189 -18.22 -4.65 -2.20
CA SER A 189 -18.62 -3.26 -2.38
C SER A 189 -19.49 -3.08 -3.62
N MET A 190 -19.11 -3.65 -4.76
CA MET A 190 -19.91 -3.55 -5.99
C MET A 190 -21.27 -4.24 -5.87
N LYS A 191 -21.35 -5.39 -5.17
CA LYS A 191 -22.63 -6.04 -4.87
C LYS A 191 -23.54 -5.11 -4.06
N TYR A 192 -23.01 -4.52 -2.98
CA TYR A 192 -23.76 -3.58 -2.14
C TYR A 192 -24.23 -2.35 -2.94
N LEU A 193 -23.37 -1.82 -3.82
CA LEU A 193 -23.69 -0.62 -4.60
C LEU A 193 -24.68 -0.87 -5.74
N TYR A 194 -24.60 -2.02 -6.43
CA TYR A 194 -25.28 -2.21 -7.71
C TYR A 194 -26.34 -3.30 -7.71
N ARG A 195 -26.18 -4.37 -6.92
CA ARG A 195 -27.15 -5.48 -6.88
C ARG A 195 -28.12 -5.31 -5.73
N ASP A 196 -27.62 -5.02 -4.54
CA ASP A 196 -28.48 -4.84 -3.36
C ASP A 196 -29.36 -3.59 -3.50
N SER A 197 -28.96 -2.62 -4.33
CA SER A 197 -29.76 -1.45 -4.70
C SER A 197 -30.97 -1.76 -5.60
N GLU A 198 -31.05 -2.95 -6.20
CA GLU A 198 -32.16 -3.33 -7.10
C GLU A 198 -33.37 -3.89 -6.34
N THR A 199 -33.25 -4.15 -5.04
CA THR A 199 -34.29 -4.81 -4.24
C THR A 199 -34.69 -3.98 -3.02
N TRP A 200 -35.97 -3.66 -2.87
CA TRP A 200 -36.53 -3.03 -1.66
C TRP A 200 -37.94 -3.56 -1.36
N SER A 201 -38.30 -3.64 -0.08
CA SER A 201 -39.63 -4.09 0.37
C SER A 201 -40.43 -3.00 1.08
N ASN A 202 -39.76 -1.94 1.57
CA ASN A 202 -40.38 -0.79 2.23
C ASN A 202 -39.47 0.45 2.20
N LEU A 203 -39.98 1.59 2.69
CA LEU A 203 -39.22 2.86 2.77
C LEU A 203 -37.94 2.76 3.61
N LYS A 204 -37.91 1.87 4.61
CA LYS A 204 -36.73 1.66 5.46
C LYS A 204 -35.62 0.92 4.69
N THR A 205 -35.97 -0.08 3.89
CA THR A 205 -35.02 -0.76 2.98
C THR A 205 -34.59 0.12 1.81
N LEU A 206 -35.43 1.09 1.41
CA LEU A 206 -35.12 2.02 0.32
C LEU A 206 -34.16 3.15 0.76
N LEU A 207 -34.35 3.70 1.96
CA LEU A 207 -33.68 4.95 2.37
C LEU A 207 -32.71 4.81 3.55
N TRP A 208 -32.74 3.70 4.31
CA TRP A 208 -31.95 3.59 5.55
C TRP A 208 -30.98 2.40 5.55
N HIS A 209 -31.48 1.17 5.45
CA HIS A 209 -30.61 -0.01 5.57
C HIS A 209 -31.11 -1.17 4.73
N ASN A 210 -30.19 -1.74 3.94
CA ASN A 210 -30.39 -3.01 3.26
C ASN A 210 -30.46 -4.11 4.33
N THR A 211 -31.63 -4.73 4.50
CA THR A 211 -31.80 -5.93 5.36
C THR A 211 -31.32 -7.18 4.67
#